data_AF-A0A5C8VDQ1-F1
#
_entry.id   AF-A0A5C8VDQ1-F1
#
_cell.length_a   1.000
_cell.length_b   1.000
_cell.length_c   1.000
_cell.angle_alpha   90.00
_cell.angle_beta   90.00
_cell.angle_gamma   90.00
#
_symmetry.space_group_name_H-M   'P 1'
#
loop_
_entity.id
_entity.type
_entity.pdbx_description
1 polymer ?
#
loop_
_entity_poly.entity_id
_entity_poly.type
_entity_poly.pdbx_seq_one_letter_code
_entity_poly.pdbx_strand_id
1 'polypeptide(L)'
;MGRPAAAGQIFDHASGRARGLLGLLTALAVLGAAAIAARGPGTAVDPDLVRVLRFMALMKGGFALAAFAGCFWRLARPAGPWRTPIYVVGPPLMAAGAIGLWSGQALPLAAACLHLGLLAVLAAALTDPAFLPDLSRLGRGRR
;
A
#
# COMPACT_ATOMS: atom_id res chain seq x y z
N MET A 1 13.22 -38.15 -17.55
CA MET A 1 12.51 -36.87 -17.75
C MET A 1 11.31 -36.81 -16.81
N GLY A 2 11.49 -36.25 -15.61
CA GLY A 2 10.47 -36.16 -14.54
C GLY A 2 10.38 -34.72 -14.03
N ARG A 3 9.15 -34.27 -13.78
CA ARG A 3 8.69 -32.87 -13.70
C ARG A 3 9.29 -32.02 -12.56
N PRO A 4 9.58 -30.72 -12.77
CA PRO A 4 9.65 -29.72 -11.69
C PRO A 4 8.25 -29.21 -11.29
N ALA A 5 7.30 -30.11 -11.01
CA ALA A 5 5.92 -29.73 -10.64
C ALA A 5 5.78 -29.28 -9.17
N ALA A 6 6.61 -29.82 -8.27
CA ALA A 6 6.52 -29.53 -6.83
C ALA A 6 6.98 -28.11 -6.47
N ALA A 7 7.94 -27.54 -7.22
CA ALA A 7 8.44 -26.20 -6.96
C ALA A 7 7.37 -25.12 -7.27
N GLY A 8 6.59 -25.29 -8.35
CA GLY A 8 5.54 -24.34 -8.75
C GLY A 8 4.43 -24.19 -7.71
N GLN A 9 3.94 -25.32 -7.16
CA GLN A 9 2.84 -25.31 -6.19
C GLN A 9 3.17 -24.54 -4.90
N ILE A 10 4.42 -24.60 -4.43
CA ILE A 10 4.85 -23.90 -3.20
C ILE A 10 4.80 -22.37 -3.40
N PHE A 11 5.20 -21.89 -4.59
CA PHE A 11 5.15 -20.46 -4.91
C PHE A 11 3.73 -19.94 -5.12
N ASP A 12 2.84 -20.76 -5.69
CA ASP A 12 1.43 -20.41 -5.88
C ASP A 12 0.68 -20.26 -4.54
N HIS A 13 0.98 -21.11 -3.55
CA HIS A 13 0.39 -20.99 -2.22
C HIS A 13 0.93 -19.79 -1.43
N ALA A 14 2.23 -19.51 -1.53
CA ALA A 14 2.83 -18.36 -0.86
C ALA A 14 2.29 -17.01 -1.40
N SER A 15 2.14 -16.91 -2.73
CA SER A 15 1.58 -15.71 -3.38
C SER A 15 0.10 -15.50 -3.05
N GLY A 16 -0.70 -16.58 -3.05
CA GLY A 16 -2.09 -16.55 -2.61
C GLY A 16 -2.25 -16.07 -1.16
N ARG A 17 -1.40 -16.57 -0.26
CA ARG A 17 -1.41 -16.18 1.16
C ARG A 17 -1.02 -14.72 1.36
N ALA A 18 -0.04 -14.22 0.62
CA ALA A 18 0.37 -12.81 0.69
C ALA A 18 -0.71 -11.85 0.18
N ARG A 19 -1.41 -12.20 -0.91
CA ARG A 19 -2.55 -11.40 -1.42
C ARG A 19 -3.73 -11.42 -0.46
N GLY A 20 -4.03 -12.57 0.13
CA GLY A 20 -5.04 -12.69 1.18
C GLY A 20 -4.70 -11.82 2.39
N LEU A 21 -3.45 -11.82 2.83
CA LEU A 21 -2.98 -11.00 3.95
C LEU A 21 -3.05 -9.50 3.63
N LEU A 22 -2.63 -9.09 2.42
CA LEU A 22 -2.79 -7.71 1.96
C LEU A 22 -4.26 -7.28 2.02
N GLY A 23 -5.16 -8.07 1.42
CA GLY A 23 -6.60 -7.78 1.43
C GLY A 23 -7.18 -7.68 2.85
N LEU A 24 -6.81 -8.63 3.72
CA LEU A 24 -7.24 -8.64 5.12
C LEU A 24 -6.74 -7.43 5.89
N LEU A 25 -5.46 -7.09 5.79
CA LEU A 25 -4.88 -5.94 6.48
C LEU A 25 -5.45 -4.63 5.96
N THR A 26 -5.69 -4.51 4.64
CA THR A 26 -6.34 -3.32 4.08
C THR A 26 -7.77 -3.21 4.59
N ALA A 27 -8.54 -4.30 4.63
CA ALA A 27 -9.90 -4.30 5.18
C ALA A 27 -9.90 -3.90 6.66
N LEU A 28 -9.03 -4.49 7.47
CA LEU A 28 -8.89 -4.14 8.89
C LEU A 28 -8.48 -2.68 9.10
N ALA A 29 -7.54 -2.18 8.31
CA ALA A 29 -7.10 -0.79 8.37
C ALA A 29 -8.23 0.18 7.99
N VAL A 30 -8.99 -0.13 6.94
CA VAL A 30 -10.15 0.67 6.51
C VAL A 30 -11.23 0.68 7.58
N LEU A 31 -11.61 -0.49 8.11
CA LEU A 31 -12.63 -0.61 9.15
C LEU A 31 -12.20 0.08 10.45
N GLY A 32 -10.95 -0.12 10.88
CA GLY A 32 -10.40 0.51 12.08
C GLY A 32 -10.33 2.03 11.95
N ALA A 33 -9.85 2.54 10.81
CA ALA A 33 -9.80 3.97 10.55
C ALA A 33 -11.21 4.58 10.44
N ALA A 34 -12.16 3.87 9.82
CA ALA A 34 -13.56 4.30 9.74
C ALA A 34 -14.23 4.35 11.13
N ALA A 35 -13.97 3.37 12.00
CA ALA A 35 -14.49 3.35 13.36
C ALA A 35 -13.95 4.53 14.20
N ILE A 36 -12.69 4.91 14.00
CA ILE A 36 -12.11 6.11 14.63
C ILE A 36 -12.73 7.38 14.03
N ALA A 37 -12.86 7.43 12.69
CA ALA A 37 -13.41 8.57 11.97
C ALA A 37 -14.89 8.85 12.27
N ALA A 38 -15.64 7.83 12.70
CA ALA A 38 -17.02 7.97 13.14
C ALA A 38 -17.15 8.81 14.43
N ARG A 39 -16.05 9.01 15.17
CA ARG A 39 -16.03 9.94 16.31
C ARG A 39 -16.05 11.36 15.76
N GLY A 40 -17.06 12.14 16.16
CA GLY A 40 -17.21 13.53 15.72
C GLY A 40 -15.96 14.37 16.01
N PRO A 41 -15.66 15.38 15.20
CA PRO A 41 -14.53 16.28 15.44
C PRO A 41 -14.74 17.00 16.78
N GLY A 42 -13.73 16.96 17.65
CA GLY A 42 -13.77 17.61 18.97
C GLY A 42 -13.65 19.13 18.92
N THR A 43 -13.42 19.71 17.74
CA THR A 43 -13.21 21.15 17.53
C THR A 43 -14.07 21.65 16.37
N ALA A 44 -14.61 22.86 16.51
CA ALA A 44 -15.29 23.55 15.42
C ALA A 44 -14.27 23.91 14.34
N VAL A 45 -14.48 23.39 13.13
CA VAL A 45 -13.65 23.65 11.95
C VAL A 45 -14.51 24.36 10.91
N ASP A 46 -13.93 25.34 10.23
CA ASP A 46 -14.58 26.05 9.12
C ASP A 46 -15.09 25.06 8.06
N PRO A 47 -16.37 25.14 7.62
CA PRO A 47 -16.93 24.26 6.61
C PRO A 47 -16.18 24.30 5.27
N ASP A 48 -15.57 25.41 4.88
CA ASP A 48 -14.81 25.50 3.63
C ASP A 48 -13.50 24.70 3.72
N LEU A 49 -12.79 24.85 4.85
CA LEU A 49 -11.59 24.09 5.15
C LEU A 49 -11.85 22.57 5.16
N VAL A 50 -13.00 22.15 5.71
CA VAL A 50 -13.41 20.73 5.69
C VAL A 50 -13.62 20.22 4.26
N ARG A 51 -14.20 21.02 3.36
CA ARG A 51 -14.39 20.62 1.94
C ARG A 51 -13.06 20.43 1.23
N VAL A 52 -12.12 21.36 1.40
CA VAL A 52 -10.78 21.27 0.82
C VAL A 52 -10.03 20.04 1.36
N LEU A 53 -10.09 19.82 2.67
CA LEU A 53 -9.43 18.67 3.31
C LEU A 53 -10.00 17.33 2.80
N ARG A 54 -11.32 17.25 2.64
CA ARG A 54 -12.01 16.07 2.06
C ARG A 54 -11.62 15.84 0.61
N PHE A 55 -11.56 16.88 -0.21
CA PHE A 55 -11.11 16.76 -1.60
C PHE A 55 -9.66 16.25 -1.68
N MET A 56 -8.76 16.82 -0.86
CA MET A 56 -7.38 16.36 -0.78
C MET A 56 -7.28 14.90 -0.29
N ALA A 57 -8.10 14.52 0.69
CA ALA A 57 -8.16 13.15 1.20
C ALA A 57 -8.66 12.16 0.13
N LEU A 58 -9.61 12.54 -0.74
CA LEU A 58 -10.04 11.71 -1.88
C LEU A 58 -8.90 11.48 -2.86
N MET A 59 -8.19 12.54 -3.25
CA MET A 59 -7.04 12.43 -4.15
C MET A 59 -5.96 11.52 -3.55
N LYS A 60 -5.68 11.67 -2.26
CA LYS A 60 -4.77 10.82 -1.50
C LYS A 60 -5.26 9.37 -1.39
N GLY A 61 -6.56 9.15 -1.23
CA GLY A 61 -7.19 7.84 -1.29
C GLY A 61 -7.04 7.17 -2.67
N GLY A 62 -7.12 7.95 -3.75
CA GLY A 62 -6.83 7.47 -5.11
C GLY A 62 -5.41 6.91 -5.25
N PHE A 63 -4.40 7.57 -4.67
CA PHE A 63 -3.04 7.03 -4.61
C PHE A 63 -2.93 5.74 -3.79
N ALA A 64 -3.66 5.64 -2.67
CA ALA A 64 -3.70 4.42 -1.88
C ALA A 64 -4.31 3.24 -2.67
N LEU A 65 -5.36 3.51 -3.46
CA LEU A 65 -5.99 2.51 -4.32
C LEU A 65 -5.08 2.08 -5.47
N ALA A 66 -4.39 3.02 -6.10
CA ALA A 66 -3.39 2.71 -7.13
C ALA A 66 -2.23 1.88 -6.56
N ALA A 67 -1.73 2.22 -5.37
CA ALA A 67 -0.70 1.45 -4.67
C ALA A 67 -1.18 0.05 -4.31
N PHE A 68 -2.41 -0.09 -3.79
CA PHE A 68 -3.03 -1.38 -3.52
C PHE A 68 -3.13 -2.25 -4.78
N ALA A 69 -3.64 -1.69 -5.88
CA ALA A 69 -3.75 -2.41 -7.14
C ALA A 69 -2.38 -2.85 -7.68
N GLY A 70 -1.37 -1.96 -7.60
CA GLY A 70 0.01 -2.27 -7.98
C GLY A 70 0.62 -3.39 -7.13
N CYS A 71 0.46 -3.32 -5.80
CA CYS A 71 0.91 -4.37 -4.88
C CYS A 71 0.17 -5.69 -5.12
N PHE A 72 -1.14 -5.66 -5.33
CA PHE A 72 -1.97 -6.83 -5.58
C PHE A 72 -1.59 -7.54 -6.88
N TRP A 73 -1.35 -6.77 -7.95
CA TRP A 73 -0.82 -7.29 -9.21
C TRP A 73 0.60 -7.85 -9.03
N ARG A 74 1.48 -7.16 -8.28
CA ARG A 74 2.87 -7.59 -8.10
C ARG A 74 3.00 -8.87 -7.28
N LEU A 75 2.19 -9.01 -6.22
CA LEU A 75 2.21 -10.19 -5.34
C LEU A 75 1.71 -11.46 -6.05
N ALA A 76 1.12 -11.36 -7.24
CA ALA A 76 0.86 -12.50 -8.11
C ALA A 76 2.14 -13.10 -8.74
N ARG A 77 3.30 -12.47 -8.54
CA ARG A 77 4.61 -12.94 -8.99
C ARG A 77 5.55 -13.07 -7.80
N PRO A 78 6.54 -13.99 -7.81
CA PRO A 78 7.50 -14.11 -6.72
C PRO A 78 8.24 -12.78 -6.49
N ALA A 79 8.25 -12.32 -5.25
CA ALA A 79 8.95 -11.13 -4.79
C ALA A 79 10.03 -11.54 -3.79
N GLY A 80 11.12 -10.78 -3.72
CA GLY A 80 12.17 -11.04 -2.73
C GLY A 80 11.63 -10.96 -1.29
N PRO A 81 12.19 -11.72 -0.34
CA PRO A 81 11.62 -11.91 0.99
C PRO A 81 11.44 -10.61 1.79
N TRP A 82 12.27 -9.60 1.57
CA TRP A 82 12.16 -8.30 2.24
C TRP A 82 11.12 -7.36 1.62
N ARG A 83 10.72 -7.57 0.35
CA ARG A 83 9.75 -6.71 -0.37
C ARG A 83 8.31 -7.11 -0.10
N THR A 84 8.07 -8.40 0.10
CA THR A 84 6.75 -8.94 0.43
C THR A 84 6.09 -8.23 1.62
N PRO A 85 6.72 -8.07 2.80
CA PRO A 85 6.08 -7.36 3.90
C PRO A 85 5.79 -5.89 3.56
N ILE A 86 6.62 -5.22 2.74
CA ILE A 86 6.37 -3.82 2.33
C ILE A 86 5.14 -3.72 1.43
N TYR A 87 5.01 -4.60 0.43
CA TYR A 87 3.83 -4.62 -0.45
C TYR A 87 2.54 -4.99 0.30
N VAL A 88 2.65 -5.72 1.40
CA VAL A 88 1.52 -6.11 2.24
C VAL A 88 1.11 -5.01 3.22
N VAL A 89 2.06 -4.32 3.86
CA VAL A 89 1.78 -3.32 4.92
C VAL A 89 1.60 -1.90 4.38
N GLY A 90 2.25 -1.56 3.26
CA GLY A 90 2.21 -0.21 2.69
C GLY A 90 0.80 0.27 2.32
N PRO A 91 0.03 -0.47 1.50
CA PRO A 91 -1.32 -0.05 1.11
C PRO A 91 -2.32 0.10 2.27
N PRO A 92 -2.40 -0.84 3.25
CA PRO A 92 -3.19 -0.62 4.47
C PRO A 92 -2.84 0.67 5.21
N LEU A 93 -1.54 0.98 5.35
CA LEU A 93 -1.07 2.19 6.03
C LEU A 93 -1.49 3.46 5.28
N MET A 94 -1.42 3.45 3.94
CA MET A 94 -1.90 4.55 3.10
C MET A 94 -3.42 4.74 3.21
N ALA A 95 -4.19 3.64 3.20
CA ALA A 95 -5.64 3.68 3.33
C ALA A 95 -6.07 4.24 4.70
N ALA A 96 -5.43 3.78 5.78
CA ALA A 96 -5.66 4.32 7.12
C ALA A 96 -5.32 5.82 7.20
N GLY A 97 -4.19 6.24 6.62
CA GLY A 97 -3.81 7.65 6.55
C GLY A 97 -4.82 8.51 5.78
N ALA A 98 -5.33 8.01 4.64
CA ALA A 98 -6.34 8.72 3.84
C ALA A 98 -7.67 8.89 4.60
N ILE A 99 -8.13 7.84 5.28
CA ILE A 99 -9.35 7.89 6.11
C ILE A 99 -9.13 8.79 7.35
N GLY A 100 -7.95 8.74 7.96
CA GLY A 100 -7.56 9.64 9.04
C GLY A 100 -7.66 11.11 8.62
N LEU A 101 -7.10 11.46 7.46
CA LEU A 101 -7.21 12.81 6.90
C LEU A 101 -8.66 13.21 6.62
N TRP A 102 -9.49 12.28 6.13
CA TRP A 102 -10.91 12.52 5.89
C TRP A 102 -11.69 12.85 7.19
N SER A 103 -11.31 12.23 8.30
CA SER A 103 -11.93 12.46 9.61
C SER A 103 -11.57 13.81 10.25
N GLY A 104 -10.51 14.47 9.75
CA GLY A 104 -9.96 15.67 10.38
C GLY A 104 -9.26 15.41 11.73
N GLN A 105 -9.15 14.15 12.17
CA GLN A 105 -8.47 13.78 13.40
C GLN A 105 -6.99 13.48 13.17
N ALA A 106 -6.14 13.86 14.14
CA ALA A 106 -4.72 13.51 14.18
C ALA A 106 -3.98 13.73 12.84
N LEU A 107 -4.19 14.90 12.21
CA LEU A 107 -3.62 15.28 10.91
C LEU A 107 -2.14 14.91 10.72
N PRO A 108 -1.22 15.14 11.69
CA PRO A 108 0.19 14.77 11.53
C PRO A 108 0.39 13.26 11.38
N LEU A 109 -0.33 12.47 12.18
CA LEU A 109 -0.21 11.01 12.17
C LEU A 109 -0.81 10.44 10.87
N ALA A 110 -1.97 10.95 10.46
CA ALA A 110 -2.62 10.56 9.22
C ALA A 110 -1.74 10.87 7.99
N ALA A 111 -1.10 12.03 7.97
CA ALA A 111 -0.13 12.39 6.94
C ALA A 111 1.09 11.47 6.97
N ALA A 112 1.68 11.21 8.15
CA ALA A 112 2.84 10.33 8.29
C ALA A 112 2.53 8.91 7.79
N CYS A 113 1.41 8.31 8.20
CA CYS A 113 0.98 6.99 7.72
C CYS A 113 0.87 6.95 6.19
N LEU A 114 0.27 7.99 5.60
CA LEU A 114 0.12 8.06 4.15
C LEU A 114 1.47 8.17 3.42
N HIS A 115 2.35 9.05 3.89
CA HIS A 115 3.61 9.32 3.19
C HIS A 115 4.61 8.18 3.39
N LEU A 116 4.71 7.63 4.60
CA LEU A 116 5.57 6.48 4.87
C LEU A 116 5.09 5.23 4.13
N GLY A 117 3.78 5.01 4.05
CA GLY A 117 3.21 3.93 3.25
C GLY A 117 3.56 4.07 1.77
N LEU A 118 3.39 5.27 1.22
CA LEU A 118 3.74 5.55 -0.18
C LEU A 118 5.23 5.41 -0.45
N LEU A 119 6.08 5.98 0.41
CA LEU A 119 7.53 5.93 0.28
C LEU A 119 8.03 4.49 0.33
N ALA A 120 7.49 3.67 1.26
CA ALA A 120 7.84 2.27 1.37
C ALA A 120 7.47 1.49 0.10
N VAL A 121 6.25 1.66 -0.41
CA VAL A 121 5.80 1.00 -1.64
C VAL A 121 6.65 1.43 -2.85
N LEU A 122 6.97 2.72 -2.96
CA LEU A 122 7.84 3.24 -4.02
C LEU A 122 9.26 2.68 -3.91
N ALA A 123 9.84 2.64 -2.71
CA ALA A 123 11.17 2.06 -2.51
C ALA A 123 11.20 0.56 -2.88
N ALA A 124 10.16 -0.19 -2.51
CA ALA A 124 10.03 -1.58 -2.92
C ALA A 124 9.90 -1.72 -4.44
N ALA A 125 9.08 -0.90 -5.09
CA ALA A 125 8.88 -0.92 -6.54
C ALA A 125 10.14 -0.51 -7.32
N LEU A 126 10.83 0.56 -6.90
CA LEU A 126 12.04 1.05 -7.56
C LEU A 126 13.21 0.07 -7.47
N THR A 127 13.29 -0.70 -6.38
CA THR A 127 14.32 -1.73 -6.25
C THR A 127 13.95 -3.02 -6.97
N ASP A 128 12.72 -3.16 -7.45
CA ASP A 128 12.21 -4.38 -8.05
C ASP A 128 12.50 -4.45 -9.56
N PRO A 129 13.41 -5.34 -10.00
CA PRO A 129 13.76 -5.45 -11.42
C PRO A 129 12.57 -5.93 -12.27
N ALA A 130 11.55 -6.55 -11.65
CA ALA A 130 10.33 -6.93 -12.35
C ALA A 130 9.40 -5.75 -12.63
N PHE A 131 9.55 -4.63 -11.91
CA PHE A 131 8.86 -3.37 -12.18
C PHE A 131 9.64 -2.49 -13.17
N LEU A 132 10.97 -2.50 -13.12
CA LEU A 132 11.85 -1.66 -13.94
C LEU A 132 12.93 -2.50 -14.65
N PRO A 133 12.58 -3.23 -15.72
CA PRO A 133 13.52 -4.10 -16.41
C PRO A 133 14.74 -3.37 -17.01
N ASP A 134 14.60 -2.11 -17.45
CA ASP A 134 15.69 -1.36 -18.09
C ASP A 134 16.78 -0.86 -17.13
N LEU A 135 16.45 -0.52 -15.88
CA LEU A 135 17.45 -0.12 -14.88
C LEU A 135 18.47 -1.24 -14.62
N SER A 136 18.02 -2.49 -14.68
CA SER A 136 18.89 -3.66 -14.51
C SER A 136 19.86 -3.88 -15.68
N ARG A 137 19.54 -3.36 -16.87
CA ARG A 137 20.41 -3.43 -18.06
C ARG A 137 21.49 -2.34 -18.01
N LEU A 138 21.15 -1.14 -17.54
CA LEU A 138 22.09 -0.02 -17.42
C LEU A 138 23.24 -0.30 -16.43
N GLY A 139 22.96 -1.02 -15.34
CA GLY A 139 24.00 -1.38 -14.35
C GLY A 139 24.95 -2.50 -14.80
N ARG A 140 24.58 -3.28 -15.83
CA ARG A 140 25.34 -4.46 -16.28
C ARG A 140 26.35 -4.15 -17.39
N GLY A 141 26.19 -3.05 -18.11
CA GLY A 141 27.13 -2.59 -19.15
C GLY A 141 28.34 -1.82 -18.64
N ARG A 142 28.49 -1.63 -17.31
CA ARG A 142 29.63 -0.94 -16.68
C ARG A 142 30.60 -1.87 -15.94
N ARG A 143 30.45 -3.19 -16.08
CA ARG A 143 31.34 -4.17 -15.45
C ARG A 143 32.14 -4.91 -16.49
#